data_AF-A0A2V0QPI2-F1
#
_entry.id   AF-A0A2V0QPI2-F1
#
_cell.length_a   1.000
_cell.length_b   1.000
_cell.length_c   1.000
_cell.angle_alpha   90.00
_cell.angle_beta   90.00
_cell.angle_gamma   90.00
#
_symmetry.space_group_name_H-M   'P 1'
#
loop_
_entity.id
_entity.type
_entity.pdbx_description
1 polymer ?
#
loop_
_entity_poly.entity_id
_entity_poly.type
_entity_poly.pdbx_seq_one_letter_code
_entity_poly.pdbx_strand_id
1 'polypeptide(L)'
;MKSWEIIAKVYLEFLHTLGLPLLASLVTGLVVYKKFWRGFFKPVRFSQGPRIFWGDIHRLSGVWSIWFIAVISITGTWFLIQAILGDNQISISSKSQVASIIPHSAVPLTADGSPAPIISLEKAVAIAKERIPGLEASFITPPFNAYSNLQVGGRSWYPLMFQTAEINPYSGEIAASHLLSDRNKLEFVTESMRPLHTGDFGGIWIKLIWAFFGLVLSMMVLSGLLIWSKRTALATLNALKREGKTRPVAYTPDIHTSPVATRTPENSL
;
A
#
# COMPACT_ATOMS: atom_id res chain seq x y z
N MET A 1 8.87 -24.06 11.02
CA MET A 1 8.87 -23.31 9.74
C MET A 1 7.51 -22.74 9.35
N LYS A 2 6.36 -23.40 9.56
CA LYS A 2 5.06 -22.96 9.01
C LYS A 2 4.39 -21.72 9.65
N SER A 3 4.57 -21.43 10.94
CA SER A 3 3.83 -20.32 11.60
C SER A 3 4.28 -18.92 11.16
N TRP A 4 5.57 -18.71 10.90
CA TRP A 4 6.09 -17.42 10.43
C TRP A 4 5.58 -17.06 9.03
N GLU A 5 5.50 -18.05 8.13
CA GLU A 5 4.99 -17.84 6.77
C GLU A 5 3.51 -17.47 6.77
N ILE A 6 2.72 -18.09 7.65
CA ILE A 6 1.30 -17.77 7.82
C ILE A 6 1.15 -16.34 8.37
N ILE A 7 1.91 -15.98 9.40
CA ILE A 7 1.88 -14.63 9.98
C ILE A 7 2.30 -13.58 8.95
N ALA A 8 3.38 -13.83 8.20
CA ALA A 8 3.86 -12.93 7.16
C ALA A 8 2.83 -12.76 6.04
N LYS A 9 2.17 -13.85 5.62
CA LYS A 9 1.12 -13.83 4.61
C LYS A 9 -0.09 -13.01 5.05
N VAL A 10 -0.64 -13.31 6.23
CA VAL A 10 -1.79 -12.57 6.79
C VAL A 10 -1.47 -11.09 6.96
N TYR A 11 -0.24 -10.76 7.38
CA TYR A 11 0.20 -9.38 7.52
C TYR A 11 0.29 -8.65 6.17
N LEU A 12 0.85 -9.28 5.14
CA LEU A 12 0.94 -8.71 3.79
C LEU A 12 -0.44 -8.50 3.16
N GLU A 13 -1.35 -9.46 3.33
CA GLU A 13 -2.74 -9.32 2.88
C GLU A 13 -3.43 -8.14 3.57
N PHE A 14 -3.31 -8.06 4.90
CA PHE A 14 -3.87 -6.96 5.67
C PHE A 14 -3.34 -5.61 5.19
N LEU A 15 -2.03 -5.47 4.96
CA LEU A 15 -1.45 -4.23 4.46
C LEU A 15 -2.03 -3.81 3.10
N HIS A 16 -2.23 -4.77 2.18
CA HIS A 16 -2.79 -4.47 0.86
C HIS A 16 -4.29 -4.12 0.90
N THR A 17 -5.04 -4.62 1.90
CA THR A 17 -6.44 -4.20 2.07
C THR A 17 -6.60 -2.70 2.33
N LEU A 18 -5.57 -2.03 2.86
CA LEU A 18 -5.58 -0.58 3.09
C LEU A 18 -5.60 0.24 1.79
N GLY A 19 -5.28 -0.37 0.64
CA GLY A 19 -5.42 0.26 -0.68
C GLY A 19 -6.87 0.62 -1.03
N LEU A 20 -7.84 -0.23 -0.66
CA LEU A 20 -9.26 -0.02 -0.94
C LEU A 20 -9.88 1.20 -0.22
N PRO A 21 -9.77 1.34 1.13
CA PRO A 21 -10.30 2.52 1.81
C PRO A 21 -9.55 3.78 1.40
N LEU A 22 -8.25 3.69 1.07
CA LEU A 22 -7.49 4.84 0.55
C LEU A 22 -8.02 5.28 -0.83
N LEU A 23 -8.28 4.33 -1.73
CA LEU A 23 -8.87 4.59 -3.04
C LEU A 23 -10.28 5.17 -2.91
N ALA A 24 -11.11 4.60 -2.03
CA ALA A 24 -12.44 5.11 -1.74
C ALA A 24 -12.39 6.53 -1.16
N SER A 25 -11.46 6.80 -0.25
CA SER A 25 -11.23 8.14 0.30
C SER A 25 -10.81 9.14 -0.79
N LEU A 26 -9.98 8.73 -1.75
CA LEU A 26 -9.58 9.57 -2.88
C LEU A 26 -10.79 9.89 -3.78
N VAL A 27 -11.54 8.86 -4.19
CA VAL A 27 -12.71 9.00 -5.06
C VAL A 27 -13.77 9.88 -4.40
N THR A 28 -14.09 9.62 -3.13
CA THR A 28 -15.05 10.46 -2.38
C THR A 28 -14.57 11.89 -2.25
N GLY A 29 -13.28 12.13 -2.00
CA GLY A 29 -12.69 13.47 -1.97
C GLY A 29 -12.88 14.24 -3.28
N LEU A 30 -12.63 13.58 -4.42
CA LEU A 30 -12.81 14.17 -5.75
C LEU A 30 -14.28 14.46 -6.09
N VAL A 31 -15.18 13.54 -5.74
CA VAL A 31 -16.63 13.68 -6.01
C VAL A 31 -17.27 14.76 -5.14
N VAL A 32 -16.97 14.78 -3.84
CA VAL A 32 -17.53 15.75 -2.89
C VAL A 32 -16.95 17.14 -3.16
N TYR A 33 -15.64 17.22 -3.42
CA TYR A 33 -14.96 18.49 -3.66
C TYR A 33 -14.83 18.78 -5.16
N LYS A 34 -15.98 19.01 -5.82
CA LYS A 34 -16.10 19.25 -7.27
C LYS A 34 -15.19 20.33 -7.87
N LYS A 35 -14.59 21.21 -7.07
CA LYS A 35 -13.66 22.26 -7.52
C LYS A 35 -12.30 22.12 -6.84
N PHE A 36 -11.82 20.89 -6.65
CA PHE A 36 -10.55 20.59 -6.00
C PHE A 36 -9.35 21.28 -6.64
N TRP A 37 -9.40 21.49 -7.95
CA TRP A 37 -8.39 22.25 -8.69
C TRP A 37 -8.21 23.69 -8.20
N ARG A 38 -9.25 24.32 -7.62
CA ARG A 38 -9.11 25.64 -6.99
C ARG A 38 -8.30 25.60 -5.69
N GLY A 39 -7.98 24.41 -5.19
CA GLY A 39 -7.19 24.20 -3.98
C GLY A 39 -5.68 24.31 -4.19
N PHE A 40 -5.16 24.10 -5.40
CA PHE A 40 -3.71 24.12 -5.68
C PHE A 40 -3.04 25.45 -5.30
N PHE A 41 -3.76 26.55 -5.45
CA PHE A 41 -3.26 27.92 -5.23
C PHE A 41 -3.90 28.63 -4.04
N LYS A 42 -4.60 27.90 -3.15
CA LYS A 42 -5.19 28.53 -1.96
C LYS A 42 -4.09 28.83 -0.93
N PRO A 43 -3.92 30.09 -0.50
CA PRO A 43 -2.92 30.42 0.50
C PRO A 43 -3.30 29.81 1.85
N VAL A 44 -2.28 29.35 2.57
CA VAL A 44 -2.42 28.85 3.94
C VAL A 44 -2.59 30.06 4.88
N ARG A 45 -3.64 30.05 5.70
CA ARG A 45 -3.92 31.15 6.63
C ARG A 45 -3.19 30.93 7.96
N PHE A 46 -2.07 31.61 8.13
CA PHE A 46 -1.23 31.50 9.34
C PHE A 46 -1.79 32.27 10.56
N SER A 47 -2.59 33.33 10.34
CA SER A 47 -3.06 34.24 11.40
C SER A 47 -4.42 33.88 12.03
N GLN A 48 -5.06 32.79 11.60
CA GLN A 48 -6.45 32.45 11.97
C GLN A 48 -6.55 31.31 13.00
N GLY A 49 -5.45 31.01 13.71
CA GLY A 49 -5.38 30.00 14.76
C GLY A 49 -5.10 28.57 14.25
N PRO A 50 -4.66 27.67 15.15
CA PRO A 50 -4.10 26.36 14.79
C PRO A 50 -5.11 25.45 14.09
N ARG A 51 -6.41 25.54 14.44
CA ARG A 51 -7.45 24.71 13.81
C ARG A 51 -7.60 25.01 12.31
N ILE A 52 -7.58 26.29 11.93
CA ILE A 52 -7.75 26.71 10.53
C ILE A 52 -6.48 26.41 9.76
N PHE A 53 -5.32 26.68 10.35
CA PHE A 53 -4.01 26.36 9.78
C PHE A 53 -3.87 24.87 9.40
N TRP A 54 -4.10 23.95 10.35
CA TRP A 54 -4.00 22.51 10.08
C TRP A 54 -5.04 22.03 9.05
N GLY A 55 -6.23 22.64 9.02
CA GLY A 55 -7.24 22.35 8.01
C GLY A 55 -6.82 22.79 6.60
N ASP A 56 -6.17 23.95 6.48
CA ASP A 56 -5.64 24.45 5.21
C ASP A 56 -4.46 23.61 4.72
N ILE A 57 -3.52 23.25 5.61
CA ILE A 57 -2.41 22.34 5.30
C ILE A 57 -2.92 20.97 4.86
N HIS A 58 -3.92 20.41 5.56
CA HIS A 58 -4.51 19.12 5.19
C HIS A 58 -5.09 19.17 3.77
N ARG A 59 -5.88 20.20 3.46
CA ARG A 59 -6.47 20.36 2.12
C ARG A 59 -5.42 20.56 1.03
N LEU A 60 -4.42 21.41 1.28
CA LEU A 60 -3.35 21.69 0.32
C LEU A 60 -2.53 20.44 0.04
N SER A 61 -2.10 19.74 1.11
CA SER A 61 -1.34 18.49 1.02
C SER A 61 -2.11 17.42 0.26
N GLY A 62 -3.41 17.29 0.53
CA GLY A 62 -4.27 16.31 -0.15
C GLY A 62 -4.36 16.58 -1.65
N VAL A 63 -4.59 17.84 -2.06
CA VAL A 63 -4.70 18.24 -3.46
C VAL A 63 -3.38 18.01 -4.22
N TRP A 64 -2.25 18.39 -3.63
CA TRP A 64 -0.92 18.18 -4.24
C TRP A 64 -0.49 16.71 -4.29
N SER A 65 -1.07 15.87 -3.44
CA SER A 65 -0.76 14.43 -3.35
C SER A 65 -1.75 13.54 -4.09
N ILE A 66 -2.75 14.09 -4.81
CA ILE A 66 -3.78 13.29 -5.51
C ILE A 66 -3.16 12.19 -6.39
N TRP A 67 -2.18 12.56 -7.22
CA TRP A 67 -1.52 11.63 -8.13
C TRP A 67 -0.78 10.51 -7.37
N PHE A 68 -0.11 10.86 -6.27
CA PHE A 68 0.62 9.91 -5.44
C PHE A 68 -0.32 8.96 -4.71
N ILE A 69 -1.40 9.49 -4.12
CA ILE A 69 -2.45 8.70 -3.47
C ILE A 69 -3.09 7.75 -4.50
N ALA A 70 -3.35 8.22 -5.73
CA ALA A 70 -3.86 7.37 -6.80
C ALA A 70 -2.91 6.21 -7.12
N VAL A 71 -1.62 6.49 -7.32
CA VAL A 71 -0.61 5.45 -7.59
C VAL A 71 -0.55 4.41 -6.46
N ILE A 72 -0.40 4.85 -5.21
CA ILE A 72 -0.27 3.94 -4.05
C ILE A 72 -1.54 3.15 -3.80
N SER A 73 -2.72 3.78 -3.93
CA SER A 73 -4.00 3.10 -3.69
C SER A 73 -4.34 2.09 -4.79
N ILE A 74 -4.07 2.40 -6.06
CA ILE A 74 -4.26 1.48 -7.19
C ILE A 74 -3.29 0.32 -7.10
N THR A 75 -1.99 0.58 -6.93
CA THR A 75 -0.96 -0.47 -6.82
C THR A 75 -1.18 -1.36 -5.58
N GLY A 76 -1.56 -0.78 -4.45
CA GLY A 76 -1.88 -1.55 -3.24
C GLY A 76 -3.12 -2.44 -3.41
N THR A 77 -4.18 -1.91 -4.04
CA THR A 77 -5.36 -2.71 -4.40
C THR A 77 -5.01 -3.81 -5.38
N TRP A 78 -4.10 -3.56 -6.32
CA TRP A 78 -3.61 -4.56 -7.26
C TRP A 78 -2.87 -5.71 -6.56
N PHE A 79 -2.08 -5.43 -5.52
CA PHE A 79 -1.44 -6.50 -4.74
C PHE A 79 -2.43 -7.34 -3.95
N LEU A 80 -3.54 -6.76 -3.49
CA LEU A 80 -4.64 -7.54 -2.92
C LEU A 80 -5.23 -8.49 -3.97
N ILE A 81 -5.47 -8.01 -5.20
CA ILE A 81 -5.97 -8.84 -6.30
C ILE A 81 -4.96 -9.97 -6.62
N GLN A 82 -3.67 -9.67 -6.69
CA GLN A 82 -2.62 -10.69 -6.90
C GLN A 82 -2.59 -11.73 -5.78
N ALA A 83 -2.72 -11.32 -4.52
CA ALA A 83 -2.77 -12.25 -3.39
C ALA A 83 -3.95 -13.21 -3.51
N ILE A 84 -5.15 -12.69 -3.83
CA ILE A 84 -6.36 -13.51 -4.05
C ILE A 84 -6.17 -14.48 -5.23
N LEU A 85 -5.62 -14.00 -6.36
CA LEU A 85 -5.35 -14.84 -7.54
C LEU A 85 -4.37 -15.96 -7.20
N GLY A 86 -3.27 -15.64 -6.50
CA GLY A 86 -2.27 -16.61 -6.04
C GLY A 86 -2.86 -17.68 -5.12
N ASP A 87 -3.75 -17.29 -4.21
CA ASP A 87 -4.44 -18.23 -3.32
C ASP A 87 -5.37 -19.20 -4.06
N ASN A 88 -5.89 -18.77 -5.21
CA ASN A 88 -6.68 -19.60 -6.11
C ASN A 88 -5.82 -20.33 -7.16
N GLN A 89 -4.48 -20.34 -7.00
CA GLN A 89 -3.52 -20.97 -7.93
C GLN A 89 -3.59 -20.40 -9.36
N ILE A 90 -4.02 -19.14 -9.51
CA ILE A 90 -4.09 -18.44 -10.80
C ILE A 90 -2.81 -17.61 -10.97
N SER A 91 -1.96 -18.03 -11.90
CA SER A 91 -0.73 -17.29 -12.26
C SER A 91 -0.99 -16.34 -13.43
N ILE A 92 -0.50 -15.10 -13.32
CA ILE A 92 -0.49 -14.11 -14.40
C ILE A 92 0.81 -14.19 -15.21
N SER A 93 1.84 -14.86 -14.66
CA SER A 93 3.18 -14.97 -15.26
C SER A 93 3.15 -15.85 -16.50
N SER A 94 3.72 -15.36 -17.60
CA SER A 94 3.95 -16.14 -18.83
C SER A 94 5.19 -17.02 -18.73
N LYS A 95 6.05 -16.77 -17.73
CA LYS A 95 7.24 -17.58 -17.47
C LYS A 95 6.88 -19.05 -17.21
N SER A 96 7.36 -19.94 -18.08
CA SER A 96 7.26 -21.39 -17.86
C SER A 96 8.11 -21.81 -16.66
N GLN A 97 7.48 -22.40 -15.65
CA GLN A 97 8.18 -22.95 -14.47
C GLN A 97 9.00 -24.21 -14.79
N VAL A 98 8.76 -24.83 -15.95
CA VAL A 98 9.38 -26.11 -16.36
C VAL A 98 10.68 -25.91 -17.16
N ALA A 99 10.93 -24.71 -17.67
CA ALA A 99 11.85 -24.49 -18.79
C ALA A 99 13.35 -24.43 -18.44
N SER A 100 13.79 -24.80 -17.24
CA SER A 100 15.17 -24.47 -16.80
C SER A 100 15.80 -25.46 -15.83
N ILE A 101 15.53 -26.76 -16.00
CA ILE A 101 16.20 -27.82 -15.24
C ILE A 101 17.30 -28.41 -16.12
N ILE A 102 18.53 -28.42 -15.62
CA ILE A 102 19.67 -29.05 -16.29
C ILE A 102 19.48 -30.58 -16.19
N PRO A 103 19.50 -31.32 -17.32
CA PRO A 103 19.39 -32.78 -17.30
C PRO A 103 20.51 -33.42 -16.48
N HIS A 104 20.22 -34.55 -15.82
CA HIS A 104 21.21 -35.25 -15.00
C HIS A 104 22.47 -35.64 -15.79
N SER A 105 22.31 -36.01 -17.06
CA SER A 105 23.41 -36.34 -17.98
C SER A 105 24.29 -35.14 -18.37
N ALA A 106 23.80 -33.91 -18.20
CA ALA A 106 24.51 -32.69 -18.56
C ALA A 106 25.26 -32.08 -17.36
N VAL A 107 25.12 -32.63 -16.16
CA VAL A 107 25.90 -32.23 -14.98
C VAL A 107 27.26 -32.92 -15.04
N PRO A 108 28.38 -32.17 -15.11
CA PRO A 108 29.70 -32.78 -15.15
C PRO A 108 29.99 -33.56 -13.86
N LEU A 109 30.48 -34.79 -14.01
CA LEU A 109 30.94 -35.61 -12.90
C LEU A 109 32.43 -35.37 -12.67
N THR A 110 32.81 -35.06 -11.44
CA THR A 110 34.21 -34.97 -11.01
C THR A 110 34.66 -36.32 -10.45
N ALA A 111 35.89 -36.72 -10.76
CA ALA A 111 36.41 -38.04 -10.36
C ALA A 111 36.54 -38.20 -8.83
N ASP A 112 36.67 -37.09 -8.11
CA ASP A 112 36.83 -37.02 -6.66
C ASP A 112 35.52 -36.72 -5.91
N GLY A 113 34.41 -36.54 -6.63
CA GLY A 113 33.11 -36.18 -6.05
C GLY A 113 32.99 -34.73 -5.59
N SER A 114 33.95 -33.87 -5.93
CA SER A 114 33.89 -32.43 -5.66
C SER A 114 32.84 -31.72 -6.54
N PRO A 115 32.30 -30.56 -6.15
CA PRO A 115 31.40 -29.80 -7.02
C PRO A 115 32.10 -29.44 -8.34
N ALA A 116 31.42 -29.68 -9.47
CA ALA A 116 31.96 -29.31 -10.77
C ALA A 116 32.21 -27.79 -10.85
N PRO A 117 33.33 -27.36 -11.47
CA PRO A 117 33.62 -25.95 -11.61
C PRO A 117 32.54 -25.26 -12.46
N ILE A 118 32.10 -24.09 -11.98
CA ILE A 118 31.11 -23.25 -12.66
C ILE A 118 31.80 -22.04 -13.29
N ILE A 119 31.15 -21.44 -14.28
CA ILE A 119 31.59 -20.19 -14.89
C ILE A 119 31.70 -19.06 -13.85
N SER A 120 32.61 -18.11 -14.09
CA SER A 120 32.74 -16.94 -13.22
C SER A 120 31.51 -16.04 -13.32
N LEU A 121 31.27 -15.24 -12.27
CA LEU A 121 30.17 -14.28 -12.22
C LEU A 121 30.28 -13.22 -13.33
N GLU A 122 31.50 -12.79 -13.62
CA GLU A 122 31.79 -11.82 -14.68
C GLU A 122 31.42 -12.39 -16.05
N LYS A 123 31.74 -13.67 -16.29
CA LYS A 123 31.38 -14.37 -17.52
C LYS A 123 29.86 -14.50 -17.64
N ALA A 124 29.17 -14.85 -16.56
CA ALA A 124 27.70 -14.91 -16.56
C ALA A 124 27.05 -13.55 -16.87
N VAL A 125 27.58 -12.46 -16.30
CA VAL A 125 27.10 -11.10 -16.59
C VAL A 125 27.36 -10.72 -18.05
N ALA A 126 28.52 -11.08 -18.60
CA ALA A 126 28.84 -10.83 -20.01
C ALA A 126 27.85 -11.53 -20.95
N ILE A 127 27.57 -12.82 -20.71
CA ILE A 127 26.59 -13.61 -21.47
C ILE A 127 25.19 -12.97 -21.38
N ALA A 128 24.77 -12.55 -20.18
CA ALA A 128 23.47 -11.91 -19.98
C ALA A 128 23.35 -10.58 -20.74
N LYS A 129 24.41 -9.78 -20.77
CA LYS A 129 24.45 -8.49 -21.50
C LYS A 129 24.44 -8.68 -23.02
N GLU A 130 25.03 -9.76 -23.52
CA GLU A 130 24.97 -10.11 -24.95
C GLU A 130 23.53 -10.46 -25.36
N ARG A 131 22.81 -11.19 -24.52
CA ARG A 131 21.41 -11.56 -24.78
C ARG A 131 20.43 -10.41 -24.59
N ILE A 132 20.70 -9.51 -23.64
CA ILE A 132 19.82 -8.41 -23.27
C ILE A 132 20.56 -7.09 -23.51
N PRO A 133 20.40 -6.47 -24.69
CA PRO A 133 21.05 -5.21 -25.00
C PRO A 133 20.69 -4.11 -23.99
N GLY A 134 21.71 -3.42 -23.48
CA GLY A 134 21.55 -2.35 -22.49
C GLY A 134 21.19 -2.83 -21.08
N LEU A 135 21.41 -4.11 -20.75
CA LEU A 135 21.18 -4.64 -19.41
C LEU A 135 22.17 -4.06 -18.38
N GLU A 136 21.61 -3.42 -17.36
CA GLU A 136 22.28 -3.09 -16.11
C GLU A 136 22.04 -4.21 -15.11
N ALA A 137 22.97 -5.17 -15.04
CA ALA A 137 22.89 -6.30 -14.11
C ALA A 137 22.88 -5.79 -12.66
N SER A 138 21.81 -6.12 -11.94
CA SER A 138 21.54 -5.62 -10.58
C SER A 138 21.56 -6.73 -9.53
N PHE A 139 21.33 -7.97 -9.95
CA PHE A 139 21.40 -9.14 -9.09
C PHE A 139 21.84 -10.37 -9.88
N ILE A 140 22.43 -11.31 -9.14
CA ILE A 140 22.79 -12.63 -9.63
C ILE A 140 22.27 -13.62 -8.60
N THR A 141 21.43 -14.55 -9.05
CA THR A 141 20.95 -15.65 -8.22
C THR A 141 21.79 -16.88 -8.55
N PRO A 142 22.60 -17.38 -7.59
CA PRO A 142 23.38 -18.59 -7.80
C PRO A 142 22.45 -19.80 -7.99
N PRO A 143 22.94 -20.88 -8.63
CA PRO A 143 22.16 -22.09 -8.78
C PRO A 143 21.83 -22.69 -7.42
N PHE A 144 20.56 -23.06 -7.21
CA PHE A 144 20.09 -23.63 -5.94
C PHE A 144 20.64 -25.04 -5.69
N ASN A 145 20.80 -25.81 -6.76
CA ASN A 145 21.39 -27.14 -6.76
C ASN A 145 22.12 -27.41 -8.09
N ALA A 146 22.73 -28.58 -8.22
CA ALA A 146 23.49 -28.96 -9.41
C ALA A 146 22.68 -28.97 -10.72
N TYR A 147 21.34 -29.01 -10.64
CA TYR A 147 20.43 -29.02 -11.78
C TYR A 147 19.80 -27.65 -12.08
N SER A 148 20.15 -26.62 -11.29
CA SER A 148 19.58 -25.28 -11.43
C SER A 148 20.47 -24.41 -12.31
N ASN A 149 19.85 -23.59 -13.14
CA ASN A 149 20.56 -22.55 -13.87
C ASN A 149 20.92 -21.37 -12.95
N LEU A 150 22.00 -20.67 -13.28
CA LEU A 150 22.34 -19.38 -12.70
C LEU A 150 21.46 -18.31 -13.35
N GLN A 151 20.91 -17.39 -12.56
CA GLN A 151 20.09 -16.30 -13.11
C GLN A 151 20.82 -14.97 -12.96
N VAL A 152 20.94 -14.23 -14.06
CA VAL A 152 21.39 -12.83 -14.04
C VAL A 152 20.19 -11.95 -14.38
N GLY A 153 19.94 -10.93 -13.55
CA GLY A 153 18.80 -10.05 -13.71
C GLY A 153 19.13 -8.58 -13.50
N GLY A 154 18.43 -7.73 -14.25
CA GLY A 154 18.73 -6.31 -14.32
C GLY A 154 17.66 -5.52 -15.03
N ARG A 155 17.76 -4.20 -14.97
CA ARG A 155 16.91 -3.30 -15.76
C ARG A 155 17.61 -3.02 -17.10
N SER A 156 16.84 -2.57 -18.09
CA SER A 156 17.38 -2.06 -19.34
C SER A 156 16.80 -0.66 -19.60
N TRP A 157 16.56 -0.30 -20.86
CA TRP A 157 15.90 0.94 -21.26
C TRP A 157 14.55 1.19 -20.57
N TYR A 158 13.82 0.12 -20.16
CA TYR A 158 12.56 0.25 -19.43
C TYR A 158 12.77 0.07 -17.91
N PRO A 159 12.63 1.14 -17.10
CA PRO A 159 13.05 1.13 -15.70
C PRO A 159 12.05 0.44 -14.75
N LEU A 160 10.81 0.23 -15.19
CA LEU A 160 9.75 -0.33 -14.34
C LEU A 160 9.76 -1.85 -14.30
N MET A 161 10.64 -2.54 -15.03
CA MET A 161 10.66 -4.00 -15.07
C MET A 161 12.08 -4.54 -15.16
N PHE A 162 12.30 -5.68 -14.51
CA PHE A 162 13.54 -6.42 -14.64
C PHE A 162 13.46 -7.36 -15.85
N GLN A 163 14.59 -7.58 -16.50
CA GLN A 163 14.78 -8.66 -17.47
C GLN A 163 15.80 -9.63 -16.89
N THR A 164 15.61 -10.91 -17.20
CA THR A 164 16.46 -11.97 -16.64
C THR A 164 16.91 -12.92 -17.74
N ALA A 165 18.14 -13.38 -17.63
CA ALA A 165 18.67 -14.51 -18.39
C ALA A 165 19.04 -15.64 -17.43
N GLU A 166 18.66 -16.85 -17.78
CA GLU A 166 19.00 -18.08 -17.08
C GLU A 166 20.07 -18.80 -17.89
N ILE A 167 21.19 -19.07 -17.23
CA ILE A 167 22.45 -19.50 -17.85
C ILE A 167 22.86 -20.80 -17.18
N ASN A 168 23.20 -21.80 -17.99
CA ASN A 168 23.79 -23.03 -17.48
C ASN A 168 25.16 -22.73 -16.85
N PRO A 169 25.35 -22.99 -15.54
CA PRO A 169 26.56 -22.62 -14.83
C PRO A 169 27.78 -23.41 -15.30
N TYR A 170 27.62 -24.54 -15.98
CA TYR A 170 28.72 -25.37 -16.47
C TYR A 170 29.09 -25.04 -17.91
N SER A 171 28.11 -25.02 -18.83
CA SER A 171 28.36 -24.76 -20.26
C SER A 171 28.42 -23.27 -20.62
N GLY A 172 27.75 -22.41 -19.84
CA GLY A 172 27.55 -21.01 -20.18
C GLY A 172 26.48 -20.77 -21.24
N GLU A 173 25.71 -21.78 -21.63
CA GLU A 173 24.61 -21.63 -22.56
C GLU A 173 23.39 -20.97 -21.90
N ILE A 174 22.64 -20.18 -22.68
CA ILE A 174 21.43 -19.53 -22.20
C ILE A 174 20.27 -20.52 -22.30
N ALA A 175 19.81 -21.00 -21.14
CA ALA A 175 18.68 -21.93 -21.06
C ALA A 175 17.35 -21.22 -21.32
N ALA A 176 17.18 -20.01 -20.76
CA ALA A 176 15.98 -19.21 -20.95
C ALA A 176 16.28 -17.71 -20.80
N SER A 177 15.45 -16.87 -21.43
CA SER A 177 15.47 -15.42 -21.23
C SER A 177 14.05 -14.92 -21.07
N HIS A 178 13.86 -13.91 -20.21
CA HIS A 178 12.57 -13.27 -19.97
C HIS A 178 12.68 -11.78 -20.32
N LEU A 179 12.43 -11.46 -21.59
CA LEU A 179 12.56 -10.12 -22.15
C LEU A 179 11.25 -9.32 -22.03
N LEU A 180 11.32 -8.01 -22.22
CA LEU A 180 10.13 -7.15 -22.23
C LEU A 180 9.13 -7.56 -23.31
N SER A 181 9.63 -8.01 -24.47
CA SER A 181 8.84 -8.47 -25.62
C SER A 181 8.05 -9.74 -25.36
N ASP A 182 8.49 -10.57 -24.43
CA ASP A 182 7.94 -11.91 -24.22
C ASP A 182 6.66 -11.87 -23.37
N ARG A 183 6.35 -10.70 -22.80
CA ARG A 183 5.30 -10.53 -21.80
C ARG A 183 3.96 -10.20 -22.40
N ASN A 184 2.92 -10.77 -21.81
CA ASN A 184 1.55 -10.38 -22.13
C ASN A 184 1.19 -9.03 -21.49
N LYS A 185 0.10 -8.40 -21.93
CA LYS A 185 -0.34 -7.07 -21.43
C LYS A 185 -0.62 -7.07 -19.92
N LEU A 186 -1.22 -8.14 -19.39
CA LEU A 186 -1.56 -8.24 -17.97
C LEU A 186 -0.31 -8.38 -17.11
N GLU A 187 0.63 -9.22 -17.53
CA GLU A 187 1.94 -9.41 -16.91
C GLU A 187 2.77 -8.13 -16.93
N PHE A 188 2.79 -7.42 -18.07
CA PHE A 188 3.46 -6.13 -18.19
C PHE A 188 2.94 -5.11 -17.16
N VAL A 189 1.61 -5.00 -17.05
CA VAL A 189 0.97 -4.15 -16.04
C VAL A 189 1.32 -4.63 -14.65
N THR A 190 1.24 -5.93 -14.39
CA THR A 190 1.49 -6.56 -13.09
C THR A 190 2.90 -6.29 -12.58
N GLU A 191 3.91 -6.50 -13.42
CA GLU A 191 5.31 -6.30 -13.07
C GLU A 191 5.65 -4.82 -12.85
N SER A 192 4.99 -3.91 -13.57
CA SER A 192 5.18 -2.46 -13.40
C SER A 192 4.65 -1.94 -12.05
N MET A 193 3.73 -2.66 -11.39
CA MET A 193 3.08 -2.18 -10.16
C MET A 193 4.03 -2.10 -8.96
N ARG A 194 4.97 -3.04 -8.81
CA ARG A 194 5.91 -3.05 -7.67
C ARG A 194 6.88 -1.86 -7.70
N PRO A 195 7.56 -1.58 -8.82
CA PRO A 195 8.40 -0.39 -8.92
C PRO A 195 7.61 0.91 -8.76
N LEU A 196 6.39 1.01 -9.29
CA LEU A 196 5.53 2.19 -9.07
C LEU A 196 5.11 2.36 -7.61
N HIS A 197 4.75 1.27 -6.92
CA HIS A 197 4.37 1.36 -5.50
C HIS A 197 5.54 1.79 -4.62
N THR A 198 6.73 1.25 -4.88
CA THR A 198 7.92 1.45 -4.05
C THR A 198 8.78 2.66 -4.46
N GLY A 199 8.56 3.22 -5.64
CA GLY A 199 9.43 4.25 -6.21
C GLY A 199 10.79 3.71 -6.69
N ASP A 200 10.95 2.39 -6.80
CA ASP A 200 12.21 1.76 -7.22
C ASP A 200 12.34 1.70 -8.74
N PHE A 201 12.46 2.85 -9.40
CA PHE A 201 12.65 2.90 -10.86
C PHE A 201 13.47 4.09 -11.39
N GLY A 202 13.51 5.22 -10.69
CA GLY A 202 14.30 6.38 -11.11
C GLY A 202 15.43 6.73 -10.16
N GLY A 203 16.05 5.72 -9.54
CA GLY A 203 17.18 5.88 -8.64
C GLY A 203 16.83 6.67 -7.37
N ILE A 204 17.82 7.38 -6.83
CA ILE A 204 17.69 8.07 -5.53
C ILE A 204 16.69 9.23 -5.57
N TRP A 205 16.62 9.97 -6.68
CA TRP A 205 15.74 11.14 -6.77
C TRP A 205 14.25 10.77 -6.71
N ILE A 206 13.85 9.72 -7.42
CA ILE A 206 12.46 9.22 -7.33
C ILE A 206 12.18 8.66 -5.93
N LYS A 207 13.14 7.98 -5.29
CA LYS A 207 12.99 7.51 -3.90
C LYS A 207 12.78 8.65 -2.91
N LEU A 208 13.48 9.78 -3.08
CA LEU A 208 13.28 10.97 -2.25
C LEU A 208 11.89 11.58 -2.44
N ILE A 209 11.39 11.64 -3.68
CA ILE A 209 10.02 12.08 -3.96
C ILE A 209 9.01 11.14 -3.28
N TRP A 210 9.18 9.83 -3.42
CA TRP A 210 8.32 8.83 -2.78
C TRP A 210 8.35 8.93 -1.25
N ALA A 211 9.54 9.11 -0.66
CA ALA A 211 9.69 9.29 0.77
C ALA A 211 8.98 10.57 1.25
N PHE A 212 9.15 11.69 0.54
CA PHE A 212 8.47 12.94 0.86
C PHE A 212 6.95 12.81 0.82
N PHE A 213 6.38 12.28 -0.27
CA PHE A 213 4.93 12.10 -0.38
C PHE A 213 4.40 11.03 0.59
N GLY A 214 5.19 10.01 0.91
CA GLY A 214 4.89 9.03 1.96
C GLY A 214 4.78 9.67 3.35
N LEU A 215 5.67 10.60 3.68
CA LEU A 215 5.60 11.40 4.91
C LEU A 215 4.39 12.32 4.92
N VAL A 216 4.13 13.02 3.79
CA VAL A 216 2.94 13.88 3.65
C VAL A 216 1.66 13.06 3.86
N LEU A 217 1.55 11.89 3.25
CA LEU A 217 0.40 11.00 3.40
C LEU A 217 0.27 10.49 4.84
N SER A 218 1.37 10.19 5.51
CA SER A 218 1.35 9.78 6.93
C SER A 218 0.83 10.90 7.83
N MET A 219 1.28 12.13 7.60
CA MET A 219 0.79 13.33 8.30
C MET A 219 -0.68 13.64 7.96
N MET A 220 -1.12 13.33 6.74
CA MET A 220 -2.51 13.44 6.32
C MET A 220 -3.43 12.50 7.11
N VAL A 221 -3.02 11.24 7.27
CA VAL A 221 -3.75 10.25 8.08
C VAL A 221 -3.81 10.71 9.54
N LEU A 222 -2.68 11.11 10.12
CA LEU A 222 -2.62 11.60 11.50
C LEU A 222 -3.52 12.82 11.71
N SER A 223 -3.43 13.83 10.84
CA SER A 223 -4.25 15.04 10.95
C SER A 223 -5.74 14.75 10.74
N GLY A 224 -6.10 13.84 9.83
CA GLY A 224 -7.46 13.38 9.62
C GLY A 224 -8.05 12.72 10.88
N LEU A 225 -7.30 11.82 11.51
CA LEU A 225 -7.67 11.17 12.76
C LEU A 225 -7.85 12.20 13.89
N LEU A 226 -6.90 13.12 14.06
CA LEU A 226 -6.99 14.17 15.08
C LEU A 226 -8.23 15.06 14.91
N ILE A 227 -8.55 15.45 13.67
CA ILE A 227 -9.74 16.25 13.36
C ILE A 227 -11.01 15.46 13.69
N TRP A 228 -11.06 14.20 13.29
CA TRP A 228 -12.20 13.31 13.55
C TRP A 228 -12.40 13.11 15.06
N SER A 229 -11.36 12.73 15.81
CA SER A 229 -11.43 12.52 17.26
C SER A 229 -11.89 13.77 18.00
N LYS A 230 -11.36 14.95 17.66
CA LYS A 230 -11.82 16.23 18.25
C LYS A 230 -13.29 16.51 17.94
N ARG A 231 -13.73 16.25 16.71
CA ARG A 231 -15.13 16.47 16.31
C ARG A 231 -16.08 15.52 17.03
N THR A 232 -15.71 14.24 17.13
CA THR A 232 -16.51 13.21 17.82
C THR A 232 -16.60 13.50 19.31
N ALA A 233 -15.48 13.84 19.98
CA ALA A 233 -15.49 14.20 21.40
C ALA A 233 -16.40 15.41 21.70
N LEU A 234 -16.34 16.45 20.87
CA LEU A 234 -17.22 17.61 20.99
C LEU A 234 -18.69 17.25 20.75
N ALA A 235 -18.98 16.40 19.77
CA ALA A 235 -20.34 15.93 19.51
C ALA A 235 -20.90 15.13 20.69
N THR A 236 -20.11 14.23 21.28
CA THR A 236 -20.49 13.47 22.47
C THR A 236 -20.71 14.37 23.68
N LEU A 237 -19.82 15.33 23.95
CA LEU A 237 -19.99 16.30 25.05
C LEU A 237 -21.26 17.13 24.88
N ASN A 238 -21.58 17.56 23.66
CA ASN A 238 -22.80 18.32 23.38
C ASN A 238 -24.06 17.45 23.53
N ALA A 239 -24.00 16.17 23.15
CA ALA A 239 -25.09 15.22 23.38
C ALA A 239 -25.35 15.02 24.88
N LEU A 240 -24.31 14.79 25.68
CA LEU A 240 -24.41 14.64 27.15
C LEU A 240 -24.97 15.91 27.83
N LYS A 241 -24.51 17.10 27.42
CA LYS A 241 -25.07 18.37 27.93
C LYS A 241 -26.54 18.55 27.58
N ARG A 242 -26.94 18.10 26.39
CA ARG A 242 -28.34 18.17 25.93
C ARG A 242 -29.23 17.21 26.73
N GLU A 243 -28.78 15.97 26.97
CA GLU A 243 -29.47 15.00 27.81
C GLU A 243 -29.63 15.47 29.27
N GLY A 244 -28.58 16.05 29.86
CA GLY A 244 -28.62 16.60 31.21
C GLY A 244 -29.60 17.78 31.38
N LYS A 245 -29.84 18.55 30.31
CA LYS A 245 -30.82 19.66 30.31
C LYS A 245 -32.27 19.20 30.15
N THR A 246 -32.49 18.01 29.59
CA THR A 246 -33.83 17.42 29.39
C THR A 246 -34.33 16.54 30.53
N ARG A 247 -33.53 16.25 31.57
CA ARG A 247 -34.06 15.61 32.78
C ARG A 247 -34.90 16.63 33.56
N PRO A 248 -36.22 16.43 33.72
CA PRO A 248 -37.02 17.28 34.59
C PRO A 248 -36.50 17.13 36.01
N VAL A 249 -36.30 18.24 36.70
CA VAL A 249 -36.10 18.24 38.15
C VAL A 249 -37.27 17.48 38.76
N ALA A 250 -37.01 16.37 39.44
CA ALA A 250 -38.06 15.58 40.07
C ALA A 250 -38.83 16.48 41.04
N TYR A 251 -40.08 16.78 40.70
CA TYR A 251 -41.00 17.54 41.54
C TYR A 251 -41.16 16.78 42.87
N THR A 252 -40.68 17.37 43.96
CA THR A 252 -40.93 16.87 45.32
C THR A 252 -42.12 17.68 45.85
N PRO A 253 -43.29 17.09 46.09
CA PRO A 253 -44.42 17.85 46.60
C PRO A 253 -44.19 18.18 48.07
N ASP A 254 -44.18 19.48 48.42
CA ASP A 254 -44.29 19.93 49.80
C ASP A 254 -45.70 19.65 50.31
N ILE A 255 -45.82 18.71 51.24
CA ILE A 255 -47.08 18.43 51.96
C ILE A 255 -47.19 19.44 53.10
N HIS A 256 -47.72 20.63 52.81
CA HIS A 256 -48.18 21.55 53.84
C HIS A 256 -49.61 21.20 54.25
N THR A 257 -49.76 20.51 55.38
CA THR A 257 -51.04 20.33 56.07
C THR A 257 -51.51 21.68 56.63
N SER A 258 -52.71 22.14 56.24
CA SER A 258 -53.42 23.24 56.91
C SER A 258 -54.73 22.72 57.50
N PRO A 259 -55.15 23.21 58.69
CA PRO A 259 -56.25 22.63 59.43
C PRO A 259 -57.62 23.12 58.95
N VAL A 260 -58.60 22.22 59.08
CA VAL A 260 -60.02 22.39 58.75
C VAL A 260 -60.64 23.50 59.60
N ALA A 261 -61.21 24.52 58.94
CA ALA A 261 -62.13 25.47 59.56
C ALA A 261 -63.58 25.11 59.18
N THR A 262 -64.37 24.75 60.20
CA THR A 262 -65.81 24.48 60.13
C THR A 262 -66.60 25.73 59.73
N ARG A 263 -67.49 25.59 58.74
CA ARG A 263 -68.50 26.59 58.37
C ARG A 263 -69.78 26.40 59.18
N THR A 264 -70.38 27.51 59.60
CA THR A 264 -71.82 27.62 59.92
C THR A 264 -72.38 28.77 59.09
N PRO A 265 -73.46 28.59 58.31
CA PRO A 265 -74.13 29.69 57.62
C PRO A 265 -75.45 30.05 58.31
N GLU A 266 -75.62 31.32 58.65
CA GLU A 266 -76.92 31.94 58.91
C GLU A 266 -76.95 33.25 58.13
N ASN A 267 -77.75 33.32 57.05
CA ASN A 267 -78.93 34.19 57.07
C ASN A 267 -79.70 34.19 55.76
N SER A 268 -81.00 34.28 55.96
CA SER A 268 -82.13 34.39 55.06
C SER A 268 -82.19 35.67 54.22
N LEU A 269 -82.84 35.49 53.05
CA LEU A 269 -83.34 36.44 52.03
C LEU A 269 -82.35 36.85 50.93
#